data_AF-A0A843CA52-F1
#
_entry.id   AF-A0A843CA52-F1
#
_cell.length_a   1.000
_cell.length_b   1.000
_cell.length_c   1.000
_cell.angle_alpha   90.00
_cell.angle_beta   90.00
_cell.angle_gamma   90.00
#
_symmetry.space_group_name_H-M   'P 1'
#
loop_
_entity.id
_entity.type
_entity.pdbx_description
1 polymer ?
#
loop_
_entity_poly.entity_id
_entity_poly.type
_entity_poly.pdbx_seq_one_letter_code
_entity_poly.pdbx_strand_id
1 'polypeptide(L)'
;MGMLKYLKDFEQKRAKTSLNMLILDRGNEFRELANAMDIPLTSPDWQETILKYCIDFSEIFKDVLMDKKGPNDQHPDDHNKMHQCLTLMRQIAKDKQSMIQITHLQNIAYTLSQEFKTIYQRIE
;
A
#
# COMPACT_ATOMS: atom_id res chain seq x y z
N MET A 1 -16.80 -12.30 2.22
CA MET A 1 -16.59 -11.22 3.22
C MET A 1 -15.18 -10.71 2.98
N GLY A 2 -15.05 -9.59 2.25
CA GLY A 2 -13.79 -9.16 1.62
C GLY A 2 -12.72 -8.67 2.59
N MET A 3 -11.52 -8.48 2.06
CA MET A 3 -10.31 -8.01 2.74
C MET A 3 -10.42 -6.56 3.24
N LEU A 4 -11.35 -5.76 2.72
CA LEU A 4 -11.58 -4.38 3.19
C LEU A 4 -11.94 -4.26 4.67
N LYS A 5 -12.45 -5.33 5.30
CA LYS A 5 -12.70 -5.34 6.76
C LYS A 5 -11.43 -5.13 7.61
N TYR A 6 -10.26 -5.32 7.01
CA TYR A 6 -8.96 -5.12 7.67
C TYR A 6 -8.41 -3.69 7.52
N LEU A 7 -9.16 -2.78 6.89
CA LEU A 7 -8.88 -1.34 6.85
C LEU A 7 -9.58 -0.67 8.03
N LYS A 8 -8.96 -0.74 9.22
CA LYS A 8 -9.59 -0.34 10.50
C LYS A 8 -10.06 1.12 10.51
N ASP A 9 -9.39 2.00 9.77
CA ASP A 9 -9.68 3.44 9.73
C ASP A 9 -10.68 3.84 8.64
N PHE A 10 -11.24 2.86 7.91
CA PHE A 10 -12.11 3.11 6.77
C PHE A 10 -13.44 2.38 6.91
N GLU A 11 -14.54 3.10 6.71
CA GLU A 11 -15.87 2.52 6.65
C GLU A 11 -15.97 1.63 5.40
N GLN A 12 -16.38 0.36 5.57
CA GLN A 12 -16.28 -0.65 4.51
C GLN A 12 -17.00 -0.28 3.22
N LYS A 13 -18.22 0.29 3.31
CA LYS A 13 -19.01 0.64 2.13
C LYS A 13 -18.33 1.77 1.35
N ARG A 14 -17.94 2.82 2.05
CA ARG A 14 -17.21 3.96 1.47
C ARG A 14 -15.86 3.52 0.91
N ALA A 15 -15.11 2.67 1.62
CA ALA A 15 -13.85 2.10 1.14
C ALA A 15 -14.03 1.29 -0.14
N LYS A 16 -15.09 0.47 -0.24
CA LYS A 16 -15.39 -0.29 -1.46
C LYS A 16 -15.71 0.64 -2.63
N THR A 17 -16.51 1.68 -2.40
CA THR A 17 -16.83 2.68 -3.43
C THR A 17 -15.58 3.40 -3.91
N SER A 18 -14.72 3.86 -3.00
CA SER A 18 -13.46 4.53 -3.34
C SER A 18 -12.53 3.63 -4.16
N LEU A 19 -12.40 2.36 -3.77
CA LEU A 19 -11.60 1.37 -4.49
C LEU A 19 -12.15 1.16 -5.91
N ASN A 20 -13.46 0.99 -6.05
CA ASN A 20 -14.09 0.80 -7.36
C ASN A 20 -13.86 2.02 -8.28
N MET A 21 -13.93 3.24 -7.75
CA MET A 21 -13.62 4.45 -8.52
C MET A 21 -12.15 4.50 -8.93
N LEU A 22 -11.23 4.22 -8.00
CA LEU A 22 -9.80 4.23 -8.28
C LEU A 22 -9.40 3.21 -9.36
N ILE A 23 -10.02 2.03 -9.35
CA ILE A 23 -9.74 0.96 -10.34
C ILE A 23 -10.12 1.37 -11.77
N LEU A 24 -11.13 2.23 -11.95
CA LEU A 24 -11.53 2.68 -13.29
C LEU A 24 -10.37 3.37 -14.02
N ASP A 25 -9.62 4.20 -13.30
CA ASP A 25 -8.51 4.98 -13.87
C ASP A 25 -7.16 4.27 -13.71
N ARG A 26 -6.96 3.55 -12.59
CA ARG A 26 -5.65 2.99 -12.20
C ARG A 26 -5.57 1.46 -12.26
N GLY A 27 -6.53 0.79 -12.89
CA GLY A 27 -6.60 -0.67 -12.92
C GLY A 27 -5.34 -1.37 -13.47
N ASN A 28 -4.59 -0.72 -14.36
CA ASN A 28 -3.33 -1.25 -14.89
C ASN A 28 -2.21 -1.26 -13.84
N GLU A 29 -2.10 -0.20 -13.05
CA GLU A 29 -1.12 -0.08 -11.95
C GLU A 29 -1.40 -1.12 -10.84
N PHE A 30 -2.67 -1.38 -10.56
CA PHE A 30 -3.07 -2.47 -9.67
C PHE A 30 -2.58 -3.84 -10.19
N ARG A 31 -2.75 -4.12 -11.48
CA ARG A 31 -2.29 -5.38 -12.09
C ARG A 31 -0.77 -5.48 -12.07
N GLU A 32 -0.06 -4.38 -12.31
CA GLU A 32 1.39 -4.33 -12.26
C GLU A 32 1.92 -4.69 -10.87
N LEU A 33 1.36 -4.10 -9.82
CA LEU A 33 1.69 -4.44 -8.44
C LEU A 33 1.37 -5.90 -8.11
N ALA A 34 0.21 -6.40 -8.56
CA ALA A 34 -0.18 -7.79 -8.33
C ALA A 34 0.79 -8.77 -8.99
N ASN A 35 1.16 -8.53 -10.24
CA ASN A 35 2.16 -9.34 -10.94
C ASN A 35 3.54 -9.24 -10.26
N ALA A 36 3.92 -8.04 -9.80
CA ALA A 36 5.21 -7.84 -9.15
C ALA A 36 5.34 -8.58 -7.80
N MET A 37 4.22 -8.81 -7.12
CA MET A 37 4.13 -9.51 -5.82
C MET A 37 3.62 -10.95 -5.93
N ASP A 38 3.52 -11.49 -7.15
CA ASP A 38 2.97 -12.84 -7.43
C ASP A 38 1.55 -13.07 -6.87
N ILE A 39 0.71 -12.03 -6.84
CA ILE A 39 -0.70 -12.13 -6.41
C ILE A 39 -1.58 -12.53 -7.60
N PRO A 40 -2.29 -13.68 -7.54
CA PRO A 40 -3.12 -14.13 -8.66
C PRO A 40 -4.30 -13.19 -8.93
N LEU A 41 -4.42 -12.70 -10.17
CA LEU A 41 -5.55 -11.85 -10.61
C LEU A 41 -6.90 -12.59 -10.64
N THR A 42 -6.89 -13.91 -10.52
CA THR A 42 -8.09 -14.74 -10.40
C THR A 42 -8.64 -14.78 -8.97
N SER A 43 -7.87 -14.33 -7.98
CA SER A 43 -8.31 -14.30 -6.58
C SER A 43 -9.40 -13.24 -6.39
N PRO A 44 -10.55 -13.56 -5.76
CA PRO A 44 -11.69 -12.64 -5.68
C PRO A 44 -11.37 -11.30 -5.00
N ASP A 45 -10.37 -11.28 -4.11
CA ASP A 45 -10.01 -10.11 -3.30
C ASP A 45 -8.61 -9.55 -3.67
N TRP A 46 -8.09 -9.85 -4.87
CA TRP A 46 -6.74 -9.43 -5.25
C TRP A 46 -6.58 -7.91 -5.19
N GLN A 47 -7.56 -7.15 -5.69
CA GLN A 47 -7.54 -5.68 -5.67
C GLN A 47 -7.54 -5.11 -4.25
N GLU A 48 -8.30 -5.72 -3.35
CA GLU A 48 -8.38 -5.31 -1.94
C GLU A 48 -7.06 -5.61 -1.22
N THR A 49 -6.41 -6.71 -1.59
CA THR A 49 -5.07 -7.08 -1.09
C THR A 49 -4.01 -6.07 -1.56
N ILE A 50 -4.03 -5.67 -2.84
CA ILE A 50 -3.15 -4.63 -3.37
C ILE A 50 -3.40 -3.29 -2.68
N LEU A 51 -4.66 -2.89 -2.55
CA LEU A 51 -4.99 -1.64 -1.87
C LEU A 51 -4.47 -1.63 -0.43
N LYS A 52 -4.66 -2.73 0.30
CA LYS A 52 -4.16 -2.87 1.67
C LYS A 52 -2.65 -2.69 1.71
N TYR A 53 -1.92 -3.37 0.82
CA TYR A 53 -0.48 -3.20 0.70
C TYR A 53 -0.10 -1.74 0.45
N CYS A 54 -0.78 -1.04 -0.47
CA CYS A 54 -0.48 0.37 -0.77
C CYS A 54 -0.66 1.29 0.44
N ILE A 55 -1.73 1.09 1.22
CA ILE A 55 -2.02 1.86 2.43
C ILE A 55 -0.96 1.60 3.50
N ASP A 56 -0.66 0.33 3.78
CA ASP A 56 0.35 -0.07 4.76
C ASP A 56 1.74 0.47 4.37
N PHE A 57 2.08 0.36 3.08
CA PHE A 57 3.32 0.89 2.53
C PHE A 57 3.42 2.41 2.73
N SER A 58 2.38 3.16 2.37
CA SER A 58 2.38 4.61 2.52
C SER A 58 2.51 5.07 3.97
N GLU A 59 1.89 4.35 4.91
CA GLU A 59 1.91 4.69 6.34
C GLU A 59 3.27 4.39 6.96
N ILE A 60 3.80 3.18 6.73
CA ILE A 60 5.11 2.79 7.23
C ILE A 60 6.22 3.60 6.59
N PHE A 61 6.13 3.90 5.29
CA PHE A 61 7.11 4.75 4.61
C PHE A 61 7.16 6.15 5.23
N LYS A 62 5.99 6.74 5.53
CA LYS A 62 5.91 8.04 6.20
C LYS A 62 6.49 7.99 7.62
N ASP A 63 6.11 6.98 8.39
CA ASP A 63 6.55 6.81 9.78
C ASP A 63 8.06 6.54 9.91
N VAL A 64 8.65 5.79 8.98
CA VAL A 64 10.05 5.35 9.09
C VAL A 64 11.02 6.30 8.37
N LEU A 65 10.63 6.88 7.23
CA LEU A 65 11.55 7.67 6.40
C LEU A 65 11.29 9.18 6.46
N MET A 66 10.08 9.61 6.83
CA MET A 66 9.72 11.02 6.88
C MET A 66 9.62 11.57 8.30
N ASP A 67 9.43 10.71 9.31
CA ASP A 67 9.43 11.15 10.70
C ASP A 67 10.86 11.53 11.10
N LYS A 68 11.07 12.81 11.43
CA LYS A 68 12.38 13.37 11.81
C LYS A 68 12.66 13.04 13.28
N LYS A 69 12.77 11.77 13.60
CA LYS A 69 13.22 11.33 14.92
C LYS A 69 14.72 11.56 15.03
N GLY A 70 15.14 12.25 16.10
CA GLY A 70 16.54 12.52 16.36
C GLY A 70 17.31 11.23 16.71
N PRO A 71 18.66 11.26 16.73
CA PRO A 71 19.49 10.08 17.04
C PRO A 71 19.18 9.38 18.37
N ASN A 72 18.46 10.04 19.28
CA ASN A 72 18.14 9.58 20.64
C ASN A 72 16.64 9.29 20.86
N ASP A 73 15.79 9.45 19.85
CA ASP A 73 14.36 9.14 19.95
C ASP A 73 14.13 7.64 19.67
N GLN A 74 14.57 6.78 20.59
CA GLN A 74 14.28 5.35 20.52
C GLN A 74 12.91 5.06 21.14
N HIS A 75 11.86 4.98 20.31
CA HIS A 75 10.58 4.44 20.76
C HIS A 75 10.63 2.90 20.67
N PRO A 76 10.10 2.15 21.65
CA PRO A 76 10.10 0.68 21.62
C PRO A 76 9.44 0.07 20.36
N ASP A 77 8.59 0.82 19.67
CA ASP A 77 7.95 0.40 18.42
C ASP A 77 8.80 0.58 17.16
N ASP A 78 9.91 1.32 17.22
CA ASP A 78 10.71 1.69 16.04
C ASP A 78 11.38 0.46 15.40
N HIS A 79 11.78 -0.53 16.20
CA HIS A 79 12.27 -1.81 15.66
C HIS A 79 11.19 -2.58 14.91
N ASN A 80 9.96 -2.63 15.44
CA ASN A 80 8.85 -3.32 14.78
C ASN A 80 8.46 -2.62 13.47
N LYS A 81 8.38 -1.28 13.47
CA LYS A 81 8.10 -0.48 12.27
C LYS A 81 9.17 -0.63 11.19
N MET A 82 10.45 -0.65 11.59
CA MET A 82 11.54 -0.90 10.64
C MET A 82 11.47 -2.31 10.04
N HIS A 83 11.17 -3.34 10.85
CA HIS A 83 10.97 -4.70 10.34
C HIS A 83 9.77 -4.80 9.39
N GLN A 84 8.67 -4.12 9.68
CA GLN A 84 7.50 -4.04 8.79
C GLN A 84 7.85 -3.35 7.47
N CYS A 85 8.57 -2.23 7.52
CA CYS A 85 9.07 -1.50 6.35
C CYS A 85 9.92 -2.39 5.45
N LEU A 86 10.91 -3.08 6.04
CA LEU A 86 11.76 -4.02 5.32
C LEU A 86 10.95 -5.18 4.72
N THR A 87 9.91 -5.66 5.40
CA THR A 87 9.05 -6.74 4.92
C THR A 87 8.26 -6.32 3.69
N LEU A 88 7.63 -5.14 3.74
CA LEU A 88 6.90 -4.59 2.59
C LEU A 88 7.83 -4.33 1.40
N MET A 89 8.99 -3.72 1.65
CA MET A 89 9.98 -3.49 0.60
C MET A 89 10.46 -4.79 -0.07
N ARG A 90 10.65 -5.86 0.71
CA ARG A 90 11.02 -7.18 0.15
C ARG A 90 9.95 -7.78 -0.73
N GLN A 91 8.66 -7.57 -0.45
CA GLN A 91 7.57 -8.10 -1.27
C GLN A 91 7.60 -7.54 -2.70
N ILE A 92 7.86 -6.24 -2.85
CA ILE A 92 8.00 -5.60 -4.17
C ILE A 92 9.36 -5.88 -4.81
N ALA A 93 10.42 -5.98 -4.01
CA ALA A 93 11.78 -6.18 -4.51
C ALA A 93 12.04 -7.60 -5.02
N LYS A 94 11.18 -8.56 -4.67
CA LYS A 94 11.32 -9.95 -5.10
C LYS A 94 11.46 -10.04 -6.63
N ASP A 95 12.50 -10.73 -7.08
CA ASP A 95 12.82 -10.97 -8.49
C ASP A 95 13.07 -9.71 -9.35
N LYS A 96 13.26 -8.53 -8.73
CA LYS A 96 13.62 -7.29 -9.44
C LYS A 96 15.13 -7.16 -9.56
N GLN A 97 15.59 -6.73 -10.74
CA GLN A 97 17.01 -6.70 -11.09
C GLN A 97 17.64 -5.32 -10.91
N SER A 98 16.83 -4.26 -10.73
CA SER A 98 17.32 -2.91 -10.53
C SER A 98 16.54 -2.13 -9.49
N MET A 99 17.23 -1.24 -8.79
CA MET A 99 16.61 -0.31 -7.85
C MET A 99 15.57 0.57 -8.54
N ILE A 100 15.76 0.88 -9.84
CA ILE A 100 14.82 1.67 -10.63
C ILE A 100 13.45 0.97 -10.72
N GLN A 101 13.42 -0.35 -10.95
CA GLN A 101 12.17 -1.12 -10.97
C GLN A 101 11.49 -1.12 -9.61
N ILE A 102 12.27 -1.25 -8.53
CA ILE A 102 11.75 -1.23 -7.16
C ILE A 102 11.14 0.13 -6.85
N THR A 103 11.86 1.22 -7.14
CA THR A 103 11.39 2.59 -6.93
C THR A 103 10.13 2.90 -7.74
N HIS A 104 10.04 2.42 -8.98
CA HIS A 104 8.84 2.58 -9.79
C HIS A 104 7.60 1.97 -9.11
N LEU A 105 7.71 0.71 -8.66
CA LEU A 105 6.62 0.01 -7.98
C LEU A 105 6.26 0.66 -6.63
N GLN A 106 7.26 1.14 -5.89
CA GLN A 106 7.05 1.91 -4.65
C GLN A 106 6.30 3.22 -4.91
N ASN A 107 6.64 3.94 -5.99
CA ASN A 107 5.94 5.16 -6.38
C ASN A 107 4.49 4.89 -6.78
N ILE A 108 4.22 3.77 -7.47
CA ILE A 108 2.85 3.33 -7.75
C ILE A 108 2.11 3.08 -6.43
N ALA A 109 2.67 2.27 -5.54
CA ALA A 109 2.03 1.94 -4.26
C ALA A 109 1.69 3.19 -3.43
N TYR A 110 2.63 4.14 -3.34
CA TYR A 110 2.41 5.42 -2.67
C TYR A 110 1.30 6.25 -3.35
N THR A 111 1.38 6.42 -4.66
CA THR A 111 0.38 7.18 -5.45
C THR A 111 -1.02 6.62 -5.26
N LEU A 112 -1.19 5.30 -5.42
CA LEU A 112 -2.47 4.64 -5.24
C LEU A 112 -3.05 4.83 -3.83
N SER A 113 -2.20 4.79 -2.79
CA SER A 113 -2.66 5.07 -1.43
C SER A 113 -3.15 6.51 -1.27
N GLN A 114 -2.46 7.49 -1.84
CA GLN A 114 -2.84 8.91 -1.72
C GLN A 114 -4.10 9.21 -2.52
N GLU A 115 -4.23 8.67 -3.74
CA GLU A 115 -5.43 8.83 -4.56
C GLU A 115 -6.63 8.15 -3.90
N PHE A 116 -6.47 6.93 -3.36
CA PHE A 116 -7.52 6.28 -2.59
C PHE A 116 -8.00 7.12 -1.41
N LYS A 117 -7.07 7.62 -0.58
CA LYS A 117 -7.38 8.47 0.58
C LYS A 117 -8.10 9.75 0.15
N THR A 118 -7.70 10.34 -0.97
CA THR A 118 -8.34 11.53 -1.57
C THR A 118 -9.77 11.25 -2.04
N ILE A 119 -9.98 10.17 -2.79
CA ILE A 119 -11.31 9.75 -3.25
C ILE A 119 -12.20 9.45 -2.05
N TYR A 120 -11.68 8.70 -1.08
CA TYR A 120 -12.39 8.37 0.15
C TYR A 120 -12.86 9.64 0.86
N GLN A 121 -12.00 10.62 1.07
CA GLN A 121 -12.36 11.89 1.73
C GLN A 121 -13.47 12.67 1.01
N ARG A 122 -13.58 12.55 -0.32
CA ARG A 122 -14.57 13.27 -1.14
C ARG A 122 -15.94 12.60 -1.20
N ILE A 123 -16.00 11.29 -1.03
CA ILE A 123 -17.27 10.56 -0.95
C ILE A 123 -17.85 10.80 0.44
N GLU A 124 -19.09 11.24 0.57
CA GLU A 124 -19.77 11.37 1.87
C GLU A 124 -20.09 10.01 2.50
#